data_AF-A0A7J9ZQI1-F1
#
_entry.id   AF-A0A7J9ZQI1-F1
#
_cell.length_a   1.000
_cell.length_b   1.000
_cell.length_c   1.000
_cell.angle_alpha   90.00
_cell.angle_beta   90.00
_cell.angle_gamma   90.00
#
_symmetry.space_group_name_H-M   'P 1'
#
loop_
_entity.id
_entity.type
_entity.pdbx_description
1 polymer ?
#
loop_
_entity_poly.entity_id
_entity_poly.type
_entity_poly.pdbx_seq_one_letter_code
_entity_poly.pdbx_strand_id
1 'polypeptide(L)'
;MELVSRQSSDGPPVPSARISVDGDSLVAHGWREVVRLPRTGLGAVRTIGTYRYETRSWSGPRAGYTGRVYEGLVLLDEFGGVALDIPGHWADEDLTAFAGEYGLRLATDPVRPRALNAVRRLRLVPHRKMTWDDGCTLVIAAALLGGILGWLAFGRESVPTMAFWFGVVVLGLWVGTRIYSRARYRAWLRNGHDSE
;
A
#
# COMPACT_ATOMS: atom_id res chain seq x y z
N MET A 1 -17.91 9.63 15.89
CA MET A 1 -18.59 8.40 15.44
C MET A 1 -17.63 7.22 15.39
N GLU A 2 -18.13 6.00 15.55
CA GLU A 2 -17.37 4.75 15.39
C GLU A 2 -18.05 3.90 14.31
N LEU A 3 -17.24 3.34 13.41
CA LEU A 3 -17.69 2.40 12.39
C LEU A 3 -17.37 0.98 12.86
N VAL A 4 -18.36 0.09 12.89
CA VAL A 4 -18.19 -1.28 13.41
C VAL A 4 -18.57 -2.29 12.33
N SER A 5 -17.70 -3.28 12.11
CA SER A 5 -17.99 -4.37 11.18
C SER A 5 -19.08 -5.28 11.75
N ARG A 6 -20.05 -5.65 10.92
CA ARG A 6 -21.05 -6.66 11.24
C ARG A 6 -20.55 -8.04 10.83
N GLN A 7 -21.03 -9.06 11.55
CA GLN A 7 -20.76 -10.44 11.16
C GLN A 7 -21.58 -10.77 9.90
N SER A 8 -20.90 -11.25 8.87
CA SER A 8 -21.56 -11.75 7.66
C SER A 8 -22.33 -13.03 7.98
N SER A 9 -23.57 -13.16 7.49
CA SER A 9 -24.35 -14.40 7.60
C SER A 9 -23.77 -15.55 6.77
N ASP A 10 -23.04 -15.21 5.69
CA ASP A 10 -22.67 -16.15 4.62
C ASP A 10 -21.19 -16.56 4.66
N GLY A 11 -20.45 -16.07 5.67
CA GLY A 11 -19.01 -16.23 5.79
C GLY A 11 -18.57 -16.94 7.07
N PRO A 12 -17.29 -17.37 7.15
CA PRO A 12 -16.71 -17.78 8.43
C PRO A 12 -16.80 -16.62 9.44
N PRO A 13 -16.94 -16.91 10.75
CA PRO A 13 -17.04 -15.88 11.77
C PRO A 13 -15.80 -14.98 11.72
N VAL A 14 -16.01 -13.71 11.37
CA VAL A 14 -14.97 -12.68 11.41
C VAL A 14 -15.15 -11.91 12.72
N PRO A 15 -14.11 -11.76 13.56
CA PRO A 15 -14.19 -10.97 14.77
C PRO A 15 -14.53 -9.52 14.42
N SER A 16 -15.36 -8.88 15.23
CA SER A 16 -15.75 -7.49 15.03
C SER A 16 -14.52 -6.59 15.01
N ALA A 17 -14.33 -5.87 13.91
CA ALA A 17 -13.40 -4.76 13.81
C ALA A 17 -14.14 -3.44 13.98
N ARG A 18 -13.42 -2.43 14.46
CA ARG A 18 -13.95 -1.08 14.63
C ARG A 18 -12.96 -0.04 14.12
N ILE A 19 -13.48 1.07 13.61
CA ILE A 19 -12.71 2.23 13.19
C ILE A 19 -13.28 3.47 13.85
N SER A 20 -12.40 4.23 14.47
CA SER A 20 -12.71 5.52 15.07
C SER A 20 -11.71 6.57 14.59
N VAL A 21 -11.97 7.82 14.95
CA VAL A 21 -11.05 8.93 14.75
C VAL A 21 -10.52 9.39 16.10
N ASP A 22 -9.21 9.56 16.19
CA ASP A 22 -8.50 10.08 17.36
C ASP A 22 -7.59 11.22 16.88
N GLY A 23 -8.09 12.46 17.01
CA GLY A 23 -7.46 13.65 16.45
C GLY A 23 -7.24 13.56 14.94
N ASP A 24 -5.97 13.67 14.52
CA ASP A 24 -5.55 13.59 13.13
C ASP A 24 -5.33 12.16 12.63
N SER A 25 -5.73 11.15 13.40
CA SER A 25 -5.56 9.74 13.04
C SER A 25 -6.90 9.01 12.90
N LEU A 26 -6.99 8.14 11.90
CA LEU A 26 -7.93 7.03 11.88
C LEU A 26 -7.33 5.88 12.68
N VAL A 27 -8.10 5.35 13.63
CA VAL A 27 -7.68 4.26 14.50
C VAL A 27 -8.55 3.04 14.19
N ALA A 28 -7.95 2.02 13.61
CA ALA A 28 -8.60 0.74 13.39
C ALA A 28 -8.21 -0.23 14.50
N HIS A 29 -9.20 -0.79 15.18
CA HIS A 29 -9.00 -1.90 16.11
C HIS A 29 -9.48 -3.18 15.42
N GLY A 30 -8.54 -4.10 15.19
CA GLY A 30 -8.80 -5.43 14.64
C GLY A 30 -8.05 -6.50 15.42
N TRP A 31 -8.38 -7.77 15.11
CA TRP A 31 -8.05 -9.05 15.77
C TRP A 31 -6.76 -9.17 16.62
N ARG A 32 -5.70 -8.38 16.38
CA ARG A 32 -4.45 -8.36 17.18
C ARG A 32 -3.72 -7.03 17.25
N GLU A 33 -4.13 -6.02 16.49
CA GLU A 33 -3.33 -4.81 16.31
C GLU A 33 -4.24 -3.58 16.27
N VAL A 34 -3.74 -2.50 16.85
CA VAL A 34 -4.31 -1.16 16.69
C VAL A 34 -3.49 -0.45 15.63
N VAL A 35 -4.11 -0.15 14.49
CA VAL A 35 -3.45 0.56 13.39
C VAL A 35 -3.89 2.02 13.43
N ARG A 36 -2.91 2.92 13.46
CA ARG A 36 -3.14 4.38 13.37
C ARG A 36 -2.70 4.86 12.00
N LEU A 37 -3.60 5.49 11.27
CA LEU A 37 -3.34 6.04 9.94
C LEU A 37 -3.54 7.55 9.97
N PRO A 38 -2.64 8.34 9.37
CA PRO A 38 -2.81 9.78 9.31
C PRO A 38 -4.04 10.15 8.46
N ARG A 39 -4.74 11.22 8.85
CA ARG A 39 -5.83 11.85 8.07
C ARG A 39 -5.35 13.07 7.28
N THR A 40 -4.19 13.60 7.64
CA THR A 40 -3.59 14.80 7.03
C THR A 40 -2.13 14.54 6.66
N GLY A 41 -1.62 15.31 5.70
CA GLY A 41 -0.24 15.17 5.23
C GLY A 41 -0.01 13.96 4.32
N LEU A 42 1.27 13.62 4.16
CA LEU A 42 1.70 12.57 3.24
C LEU A 42 1.25 11.20 3.73
N GLY A 43 0.59 10.43 2.86
CA GLY A 43 0.05 9.11 3.21
C GLY A 43 -1.28 9.17 3.98
N ALA A 44 -1.92 10.35 4.01
CA ALA A 44 -3.24 10.53 4.58
C ALA A 44 -4.27 9.64 3.88
N VAL A 45 -5.14 9.02 4.67
CA VAL A 45 -6.33 8.34 4.14
C VAL A 45 -7.28 9.38 3.57
N ARG A 46 -7.65 9.21 2.30
CA ARG A 46 -8.57 10.12 1.59
C ARG A 46 -9.83 9.44 1.11
N THR A 47 -9.78 8.13 0.89
CA THR A 47 -10.90 7.38 0.36
C THR A 47 -11.18 6.17 1.22
N ILE A 48 -12.45 5.89 1.44
CA ILE A 48 -12.95 4.70 2.12
C ILE A 48 -13.93 4.00 1.19
N GLY A 49 -13.90 2.67 1.18
CA GLY A 49 -14.78 1.88 0.34
C GLY A 49 -14.90 0.45 0.82
N THR A 50 -15.83 -0.28 0.25
CA THR A 50 -15.98 -1.71 0.47
C THR A 50 -15.47 -2.49 -0.73
N TYR A 51 -15.14 -3.76 -0.51
CA TYR A 51 -14.91 -4.73 -1.58
C TYR A 51 -15.76 -5.96 -1.32
N ARG A 52 -16.16 -6.62 -2.40
CA ARG A 52 -16.78 -7.95 -2.36
C ARG A 52 -16.27 -8.75 -3.54
N TYR A 53 -15.81 -9.98 -3.28
CA TYR A 53 -15.41 -10.90 -4.34
C TYR A 53 -15.66 -12.34 -3.99
N GLU A 54 -16.00 -13.11 -5.00
CA GLU A 54 -16.17 -14.55 -4.89
C GLU A 54 -14.91 -15.24 -5.42
N THR A 55 -14.28 -16.07 -4.60
CA THR A 55 -13.26 -17.01 -5.10
C THR A 55 -13.93 -18.30 -5.46
N ARG A 56 -13.57 -18.85 -6.62
CA ARG A 56 -13.91 -20.23 -6.98
C ARG A 56 -12.65 -21.07 -6.93
N SER A 57 -12.65 -22.05 -6.03
CA SER A 57 -11.58 -23.04 -5.92
C SER A 57 -12.08 -24.40 -6.39
N TRP A 58 -11.41 -24.97 -7.39
CA TRP A 58 -11.66 -26.36 -7.78
C TRP A 58 -11.19 -27.29 -6.65
N SER A 59 -12.11 -28.09 -6.12
CA SER A 59 -11.86 -28.99 -4.98
C SER A 59 -11.76 -30.45 -5.40
N GLY A 60 -11.80 -30.73 -6.72
CA GLY A 60 -11.66 -32.07 -7.30
C GLY A 60 -12.94 -32.58 -7.98
N PRO A 61 -12.85 -33.69 -8.74
CA PRO A 61 -13.92 -34.18 -9.61
C PRO A 61 -15.24 -34.51 -8.91
N ARG A 62 -15.17 -34.89 -7.62
CA ARG A 62 -16.35 -35.25 -6.81
C ARG A 62 -16.94 -34.07 -6.03
N ALA A 63 -16.12 -33.08 -5.67
CA ALA A 63 -16.51 -31.95 -4.83
C ALA A 63 -16.83 -30.69 -5.63
N GLY A 64 -16.42 -30.63 -6.91
CA GLY A 64 -16.70 -29.51 -7.80
C GLY A 64 -15.96 -28.24 -7.42
N TYR A 65 -16.53 -27.09 -7.81
CA TYR A 65 -16.06 -25.79 -7.39
C TYR A 65 -16.67 -25.41 -6.04
N THR A 66 -15.81 -25.04 -5.09
CA THR A 66 -16.25 -24.38 -3.85
C THR A 66 -16.09 -22.87 -4.01
N GLY A 67 -17.15 -22.14 -3.69
CA GLY A 67 -17.18 -20.69 -3.65
C GLY A 67 -16.90 -20.18 -2.24
N ARG A 68 -16.10 -19.14 -2.09
CA ARG A 68 -16.07 -18.32 -0.85
C ARG A 68 -16.26 -16.87 -1.23
N VAL A 69 -17.22 -16.22 -0.58
CA VAL A 69 -17.40 -14.77 -0.70
C VAL A 69 -16.52 -14.11 0.36
N TYR A 70 -15.70 -13.16 -0.09
CA TYR A 70 -14.92 -12.28 0.75
C TYR A 70 -15.48 -10.88 0.61
N GLU A 71 -15.75 -10.25 1.75
CA GLU A 71 -16.12 -8.85 1.83
C GLU A 71 -15.31 -8.16 2.91
N GLY A 72 -15.13 -6.86 2.76
CA GLY A 72 -14.33 -6.07 3.67
C GLY A 72 -14.38 -4.59 3.35
N LEU A 73 -13.72 -3.84 4.22
CA LEU A 73 -13.46 -2.42 4.10
C LEU A 73 -12.03 -2.21 3.63
N VAL A 74 -11.83 -1.21 2.79
CA VAL A 74 -10.52 -0.72 2.40
C VAL A 74 -10.42 0.78 2.64
N LEU A 75 -9.29 1.19 3.22
CA LEU A 75 -8.88 2.59 3.33
C LEU A 75 -7.78 2.84 2.31
N LEU A 76 -7.96 3.87 1.51
CA LEU A 76 -6.99 4.27 0.50
C LEU A 76 -6.34 5.61 0.87
N ASP A 77 -5.04 5.69 0.63
CA ASP A 77 -4.28 6.92 0.75
C ASP A 77 -4.63 7.92 -0.36
N GLU A 78 -4.03 9.11 -0.30
CA GLU A 78 -4.19 10.17 -1.30
C GLU A 78 -3.80 9.80 -2.74
N PHE A 79 -3.03 8.71 -2.92
CA PHE A 79 -2.62 8.18 -4.23
C PHE A 79 -3.46 6.98 -4.67
N GLY A 80 -4.52 6.64 -3.92
CA GLY A 80 -5.35 5.47 -4.18
C GLY A 80 -4.67 4.14 -3.81
N GLY A 81 -3.55 4.18 -3.09
CA GLY A 81 -2.88 3.01 -2.54
C GLY A 81 -3.62 2.47 -1.33
N VAL A 82 -3.61 1.16 -1.12
CA VAL A 82 -4.26 0.54 0.04
C VAL A 82 -3.45 0.82 1.31
N ALA A 83 -3.99 1.68 2.16
CA ALA A 83 -3.44 1.96 3.49
C ALA A 83 -3.82 0.85 4.48
N LEU A 84 -5.08 0.39 4.42
CA LEU A 84 -5.59 -0.67 5.29
C LEU A 84 -6.70 -1.48 4.61
N ASP A 85 -6.70 -2.79 4.89
CA ASP A 85 -7.72 -3.75 4.47
C ASP A 85 -8.24 -4.43 5.75
N ILE A 86 -9.55 -4.33 5.98
CA ILE A 86 -10.22 -4.91 7.15
C ILE A 86 -11.35 -5.83 6.67
N PRO A 87 -11.24 -7.15 6.84
CA PRO A 87 -12.29 -8.08 6.45
C PRO A 87 -13.54 -7.89 7.32
N GLY A 88 -14.71 -8.19 6.76
CA GLY A 88 -15.99 -8.13 7.45
C GLY A 88 -17.05 -7.40 6.65
N HIS A 89 -18.31 -7.51 7.07
CA HIS A 89 -19.39 -6.76 6.46
C HIS A 89 -19.44 -5.35 7.06
N TRP A 90 -19.62 -4.33 6.22
CA TRP A 90 -19.69 -2.93 6.62
C TRP A 90 -20.93 -2.33 5.96
N ALA A 91 -21.87 -1.83 6.76
CA ALA A 91 -23.13 -1.31 6.23
C ALA A 91 -22.87 0.00 5.47
N ASP A 92 -23.43 0.11 4.26
CA ASP A 92 -23.21 1.26 3.38
C ASP A 92 -23.70 2.57 4.01
N GLU A 93 -24.76 2.52 4.80
CA GLU A 93 -25.31 3.65 5.55
C GLU A 93 -24.31 4.17 6.60
N ASP A 94 -23.77 3.27 7.43
CA ASP A 94 -22.78 3.58 8.47
C ASP A 94 -21.49 4.11 7.81
N LEU A 95 -21.08 3.50 6.70
CA LEU A 95 -19.92 3.89 5.90
C LEU A 95 -20.07 5.30 5.32
N THR A 96 -21.23 5.60 4.75
CA THR A 96 -21.54 6.91 4.14
C THR A 96 -21.56 8.01 5.20
N ALA A 97 -22.21 7.76 6.33
CA ALA A 97 -22.24 8.69 7.45
C ALA A 97 -20.82 8.93 8.01
N PHE A 98 -20.03 7.87 8.20
CA PHE A 98 -18.65 7.98 8.68
C PHE A 98 -17.77 8.76 7.70
N ALA A 99 -17.89 8.48 6.40
CA ALA A 99 -17.13 9.17 5.37
C ALA A 99 -17.48 10.68 5.33
N GLY A 100 -18.77 11.00 5.42
CA GLY A 100 -19.28 12.37 5.47
C GLY A 100 -18.78 13.14 6.69
N GLU A 101 -18.87 12.57 7.90
CA GLU A 101 -18.43 13.20 9.15
C GLU A 101 -16.94 13.56 9.11
N TYR A 102 -16.12 12.73 8.48
CA TYR A 102 -14.66 12.87 8.49
C TYR A 102 -14.06 13.39 7.19
N GLY A 103 -14.89 13.83 6.24
CA GLY A 103 -14.43 14.38 4.96
C GLY A 103 -13.65 13.39 4.09
N LEU A 104 -13.97 12.09 4.23
CA LEU A 104 -13.42 11.03 3.38
C LEU A 104 -14.26 10.90 2.12
N ARG A 105 -13.61 10.58 1.00
CA ARG A 105 -14.31 10.23 -0.23
C ARG A 105 -14.85 8.80 -0.12
N LEU A 106 -16.11 8.61 -0.47
CA LEU A 106 -16.67 7.28 -0.63
C LEU A 106 -16.26 6.73 -2.01
N ALA A 107 -15.71 5.53 -2.07
CA ALA A 107 -15.55 4.83 -3.33
C ALA A 107 -16.94 4.44 -3.86
N THR A 108 -17.33 4.98 -5.01
CA THR A 108 -18.66 4.76 -5.61
C THR A 108 -18.81 3.36 -6.22
N ASP A 109 -17.69 2.74 -6.59
CA ASP A 109 -17.63 1.35 -7.06
C ASP A 109 -16.89 0.48 -6.03
N PRO A 110 -17.31 -0.79 -5.84
CA PRO A 110 -16.58 -1.73 -5.01
C PRO A 110 -15.13 -1.82 -5.48
N VAL A 111 -14.18 -1.68 -4.55
CA VAL A 111 -12.77 -1.69 -4.89
C VAL A 111 -12.39 -3.06 -5.45
N ARG A 112 -12.01 -3.10 -6.72
CA ARG A 112 -11.82 -4.36 -7.42
C ARG A 112 -10.70 -5.21 -6.79
N PRO A 113 -10.86 -6.54 -6.68
CA PRO A 113 -9.93 -7.43 -5.97
C PRO A 113 -8.54 -7.52 -6.57
N ARG A 114 -8.38 -7.19 -7.86
CA ARG A 114 -7.05 -7.18 -8.50
C ARG A 114 -6.10 -6.17 -7.82
N ALA A 115 -6.62 -5.03 -7.35
CA ALA A 115 -5.84 -4.09 -6.56
C ALA A 115 -5.45 -4.67 -5.19
N LEU A 116 -6.39 -5.36 -4.51
CA LEU A 116 -6.18 -5.99 -3.20
C LEU A 116 -5.22 -7.19 -3.24
N ASN A 117 -5.31 -8.04 -4.27
CA ASN A 117 -4.46 -9.24 -4.42
C ASN A 117 -2.99 -8.89 -4.73
N ALA A 118 -2.73 -7.76 -5.39
CA ALA A 118 -1.37 -7.26 -5.57
C ALA A 118 -0.77 -6.82 -4.23
N VAL A 119 -1.55 -6.13 -3.38
CA VAL A 119 -1.14 -5.69 -2.04
C VAL A 119 -0.96 -6.88 -1.08
N ARG A 120 -1.85 -7.88 -1.10
CA ARG A 120 -1.69 -9.10 -0.30
C ARG A 120 -0.46 -9.91 -0.69
N ARG A 121 -0.14 -10.04 -1.99
CA ARG A 121 1.10 -10.71 -2.42
C ARG A 121 2.35 -9.94 -1.98
N LEU A 122 2.30 -8.62 -1.96
CA LEU A 122 3.38 -7.78 -1.43
C LEU A 122 3.52 -7.86 0.10
N ARG A 123 2.42 -8.13 0.84
CA ARG A 123 2.45 -8.38 2.30
C ARG A 123 2.86 -9.80 2.70
N LEU A 124 2.64 -10.81 1.84
CA LEU A 124 2.99 -12.22 2.11
C LEU A 124 4.42 -12.59 1.69
N VAL A 125 5.05 -11.82 0.79
CA VAL A 125 6.49 -11.64 0.91
C VAL A 125 6.64 -10.86 2.21
N PRO A 126 7.33 -11.36 3.25
CA PRO A 126 7.56 -10.56 4.44
C PRO A 126 8.12 -9.24 3.92
N HIS A 127 7.37 -8.16 4.11
CA HIS A 127 7.91 -6.82 4.07
C HIS A 127 8.96 -6.82 5.18
N ARG A 128 10.17 -7.31 4.87
CA ARG A 128 11.36 -6.59 5.26
C ARG A 128 11.05 -5.21 4.74
N LYS A 129 10.58 -4.34 5.64
CA LYS A 129 10.49 -2.92 5.37
C LYS A 129 11.83 -2.65 4.73
N MET A 130 11.84 -2.36 3.42
CA MET A 130 12.96 -1.64 2.87
C MET A 130 12.77 -0.28 3.51
N THR A 131 13.22 -0.18 4.76
CA THR A 131 13.25 1.03 5.52
C THR A 131 13.97 2.02 4.63
N TRP A 132 13.65 3.30 4.77
CA TRP A 132 14.43 4.34 4.11
C TRP A 132 15.95 4.10 4.30
N ASP A 133 16.34 3.47 5.42
CA ASP A 133 17.67 2.95 5.71
C ASP A 133 18.20 1.92 4.70
N ASP A 134 17.43 0.94 4.24
CA ASP A 134 17.92 -0.08 3.28
C ASP A 134 18.20 0.52 1.90
N GLY A 135 17.38 1.49 1.46
CA GLY A 135 17.61 2.25 0.23
C GLY A 135 18.82 3.17 0.36
N CYS A 136 18.95 3.86 1.49
CA CYS A 136 20.12 4.68 1.82
C CYS A 136 21.39 3.84 1.93
N THR A 137 21.33 2.63 2.50
CA THR A 137 22.49 1.75 2.66
C THR A 137 23.06 1.33 1.31
N LEU A 138 22.19 1.03 0.33
CA LEU A 138 22.62 0.64 -1.01
C LEU A 138 23.21 1.83 -1.79
N VAL A 139 22.64 3.03 -1.62
CA VAL A 139 23.19 4.26 -2.20
C VAL A 139 24.52 4.64 -1.55
N ILE A 140 24.63 4.53 -0.22
CA ILE A 140 25.86 4.79 0.54
C ILE A 140 26.95 3.77 0.16
N ALA A 141 26.62 2.48 0.04
CA ALA A 141 27.57 1.45 -0.37
C ALA A 141 28.09 1.69 -1.80
N ALA A 142 27.21 2.03 -2.74
CA ALA A 142 27.59 2.35 -4.12
C ALA A 142 28.45 3.62 -4.19
N ALA A 143 28.10 4.64 -3.39
CA ALA A 143 28.88 5.87 -3.23
C ALA A 143 30.28 5.60 -2.68
N LEU A 144 30.40 4.80 -1.62
CA LEU A 144 31.68 4.43 -1.02
C LEU A 144 32.55 3.62 -1.99
N LEU A 145 31.96 2.63 -2.69
CA LEU A 145 32.67 1.87 -3.71
C LEU A 145 33.15 2.75 -4.87
N GLY A 146 32.31 3.67 -5.34
CA GLY A 146 32.68 4.64 -6.38
C GLY A 146 33.83 5.55 -5.95
N GLY A 147 33.80 6.04 -4.70
CA GLY A 147 34.89 6.85 -4.14
C GLY A 147 36.21 6.08 -4.00
N ILE A 148 36.15 4.82 -3.54
CA ILE A 148 37.34 3.95 -3.40
C ILE A 148 37.95 3.63 -4.76
N LEU A 149 37.12 3.26 -5.74
CA LEU A 149 37.60 2.97 -7.10
C LEU A 149 38.16 4.21 -7.79
N GLY A 150 37.52 5.36 -7.61
CA GLY A 150 38.04 6.64 -8.13
C GLY A 150 39.39 7.01 -7.52
N TRP A 151 39.55 6.83 -6.20
CA TRP A 151 40.81 7.08 -5.49
C TRP A 151 41.95 6.17 -5.94
N LEU A 152 41.67 4.89 -6.16
CA LEU A 152 42.65 3.93 -6.68
C LEU A 152 43.06 4.24 -8.13
N ALA A 153 42.13 4.76 -8.95
CA ALA A 153 42.40 5.01 -10.37
C ALA A 153 43.12 6.33 -10.66
N PHE A 154 42.86 7.40 -9.88
CA PHE A 154 43.31 8.76 -10.24
C PHE A 154 44.31 9.39 -9.27
N GLY A 155 44.67 8.71 -8.18
CA GLY A 155 45.64 9.21 -7.22
C GLY A 155 45.16 10.45 -6.43
N ARG A 156 45.99 10.89 -5.48
CA ARG A 156 45.61 11.84 -4.41
C ARG A 156 45.31 13.27 -4.86
N GLU A 157 45.63 13.65 -6.09
CA GLU A 157 45.67 15.06 -6.52
C GLU A 157 44.36 15.58 -7.16
N SER A 158 43.31 14.76 -7.28
CA SER A 158 42.09 15.10 -8.04
C SER A 158 40.80 15.17 -7.20
N VAL A 159 40.90 15.67 -5.96
CA VAL A 159 39.77 15.81 -5.02
C VAL A 159 38.56 16.60 -5.58
N PRO A 160 38.72 17.76 -6.26
CA PRO A 160 37.55 18.52 -6.73
C PRO A 160 36.79 17.79 -7.85
N THR A 161 37.50 17.06 -8.71
CA THR A 161 36.91 16.29 -9.80
C THR A 161 36.06 15.13 -9.26
N MET A 162 36.51 14.47 -8.18
CA MET A 162 35.73 13.39 -7.57
C MET A 162 34.46 13.88 -6.88
N ALA A 163 34.49 15.04 -6.21
CA ALA A 163 33.29 15.60 -5.57
C ALA A 163 32.20 15.93 -6.60
N PHE A 164 32.59 16.45 -7.77
CA PHE A 164 31.68 16.71 -8.88
C PHE A 164 31.02 15.43 -9.40
N TRP A 165 31.81 14.39 -9.69
CA TRP A 165 31.29 13.11 -10.20
C TRP A 165 30.38 12.41 -9.19
N PHE A 166 30.70 12.50 -7.91
CA PHE A 166 29.85 11.96 -6.84
C PHE A 166 28.47 12.63 -6.82
N GLY A 167 28.42 13.96 -6.94
CA GLY A 167 27.17 14.71 -7.03
C GLY A 167 26.31 14.29 -8.22
N VAL A 168 26.93 14.08 -9.39
CA VAL A 168 26.24 13.65 -10.61
C VAL A 168 25.63 12.25 -10.45
N VAL A 169 26.37 11.30 -9.88
CA VAL A 169 25.90 9.91 -9.69
C VAL A 169 24.76 9.85 -8.67
N VAL A 170 24.90 10.54 -7.53
CA VAL A 170 23.85 10.56 -6.49
C VAL A 170 22.58 11.22 -7.01
N LEU A 171 22.71 12.36 -7.72
CA LEU A 171 21.55 13.04 -8.31
C LEU A 171 20.89 12.17 -9.38
N GLY A 172 21.66 11.50 -10.24
CA GLY A 172 21.15 10.58 -11.26
C GLY A 172 20.39 9.39 -10.67
N LEU A 173 20.91 8.76 -9.62
CA LEU A 173 20.24 7.68 -8.88
C LEU A 173 18.95 8.16 -8.20
N TRP A 174 18.98 9.35 -7.60
CA TRP A 174 17.80 9.94 -6.96
C TRP A 174 16.69 10.27 -7.97
N VAL A 175 17.05 10.86 -9.11
CA VAL A 175 16.11 11.15 -10.20
C VAL A 175 15.60 9.85 -10.83
N GLY A 176 16.48 8.88 -11.08
CA GLY A 176 16.15 7.59 -11.68
C GLY A 176 15.16 6.78 -10.84
N THR A 177 15.36 6.72 -9.51
CA THR A 177 14.42 6.04 -8.59
C THR A 177 13.06 6.74 -8.53
N ARG A 178 13.02 8.08 -8.58
CA ARG A 178 11.77 8.86 -8.68
C ARG A 178 11.04 8.68 -10.01
N ILE A 179 11.77 8.57 -11.11
CA ILE A 179 11.18 8.33 -12.44
C ILE A 179 10.70 6.88 -12.55
N TYR A 180 11.49 5.90 -12.10
CA TYR A 180 11.15 4.49 -12.15
C TYR A 180 9.87 4.18 -11.34
N SER A 181 9.77 4.72 -10.12
CA SER A 181 8.55 4.57 -9.30
C SER A 181 7.31 5.17 -9.99
N ARG A 182 7.44 6.36 -10.59
CA ARG A 182 6.35 6.99 -11.36
C ARG A 182 6.01 6.26 -12.65
N ALA A 183 7.00 5.77 -13.39
CA ALA A 183 6.81 5.06 -14.65
C ALA A 183 6.12 3.70 -14.41
N ARG A 184 6.56 2.97 -13.38
CA ARG A 184 5.94 1.70 -12.97
C ARG A 184 4.49 1.90 -12.50
N TYR A 185 4.22 2.98 -11.77
CA TYR A 185 2.86 3.36 -11.37
C TYR A 185 1.98 3.74 -12.58
N ARG A 186 2.50 4.50 -13.56
CA ARG A 186 1.77 4.86 -14.79
C ARG A 186 1.55 3.68 -15.73
N ALA A 187 2.50 2.76 -15.83
CA ALA A 187 2.35 1.54 -16.63
C ALA A 187 1.30 0.61 -16.02
N TRP A 188 1.23 0.55 -14.68
CA TRP A 188 0.19 -0.16 -13.96
C TRP A 188 -1.20 0.46 -14.18
N LEU A 189 -1.31 1.79 -14.13
CA LEU A 189 -2.57 2.49 -14.42
C LEU A 189 -3.06 2.29 -15.87
N ARG A 190 -2.16 2.26 -16.86
CA ARG A 190 -2.52 2.03 -18.27
C ARG A 190 -2.94 0.59 -18.54
N ASN A 191 -2.16 -0.38 -18.07
CA ASN A 191 -2.47 -1.80 -18.31
C ASN A 191 -3.68 -2.31 -17.50
N GLY A 192 -4.14 -1.54 -16.51
CA GLY A 192 -5.38 -1.81 -15.79
C GLY A 192 -6.65 -1.50 -16.59
N HIS A 193 -6.55 -0.74 -17.68
CA HIS A 193 -7.70 -0.25 -18.44
C HIS A 193 -7.99 -1.03 -19.74
N ASP A 194 -6.98 -1.72 -20.30
CA ASP A 194 -7.05 -2.35 -21.64
C ASP A 194 -7.29 -3.89 -21.61
N SER A 195 -7.78 -4.44 -20.49
CA SER A 195 -8.13 -5.87 -20.40
C SER A 195 -9.57 -6.06 -19.95
N GLU A 196 -10.49 -5.57 -20.79
CA GLU A 196 -11.86 -6.07 -20.88
C GLU A 196 -11.89 -7.40 -21.65
#